data_AF-A0A814VP39-F1
#
_entry.id   AF-A0A814VP39-F1
#
_cell.length_a   1.000
_cell.length_b   1.000
_cell.length_c   1.000
_cell.angle_alpha   90.00
_cell.angle_beta   90.00
_cell.angle_gamma   90.00
#
_symmetry.space_group_name_H-M   'P 1'
#
loop_
_entity.id
_entity.type
_entity.pdbx_description
1 polymer ?
#
loop_
_entity_poly.entity_id
_entity_poly.type
_entity_poly.pdbx_seq_one_letter_code
_entity_poly.pdbx_strand_id
1 'polypeptide(L)' 'MMRKKVLLMGKSGGGKTSMRSIIFANYSAKDTRRLGAT' A
#
# COMPACT_ATOMS: atom_id res chain seq x y z
N MET A 1 3.88 18.45 -16.76
CA MET A 1 2.88 18.12 -15.71
C MET A 1 3.59 17.88 -14.38
N MET A 2 3.12 18.48 -13.28
CA MET A 2 3.70 18.26 -11.94
C MET A 2 3.22 16.92 -11.36
N ARG A 3 4.14 16.04 -10.95
CA ARG A 3 3.79 14.81 -10.23
C ARG A 3 3.20 15.16 -8.86
N LYS A 4 2.10 14.49 -8.48
CA LYS A 4 1.49 14.66 -7.16
C LYS A 4 2.23 13.77 -6.15
N LYS A 5 2.68 14.36 -5.04
CA LYS A 5 3.27 13.64 -3.91
C LYS A 5 2.16 13.26 -2.94
N VAL A 6 2.02 11.97 -2.66
CA VAL A 6 1.09 11.45 -1.64
C VAL A 6 1.91 10.76 -0.56
N LEU A 7 1.69 11.15 0.70
CA LEU A 7 2.37 10.60 1.86
C LEU A 7 1.39 9.73 2.64
N LEU A 8 1.58 8.40 2.59
CA LEU A 8 0.78 7.44 3.33
C LEU A 8 1.53 7.04 4.61
N MET A 9 1.16 7.64 5.74
CA MET A 9 1.78 7.41 7.05
C MET A 9 0.90 6.60 7.99
N GLY A 10 1.52 6.07 9.04
CA GLY A 10 0.86 5.28 10.08
C GLY A 10 1.80 4.25 10.70
N LYS A 11 1.40 3.69 11.84
CA LYS A 11 2.17 2.68 12.58
C LYS A 11 2.41 1.41 11.73
N SER A 12 3.38 0.59 12.14
CA SER A 12 3.59 -0.73 11.53
C SER A 12 2.31 -1.57 11.65
N GLY A 13 2.03 -2.39 10.63
CA GLY A 13 0.78 -3.16 10.55
C GLY A 13 -0.46 -2.36 10.12
N GLY A 14 -0.39 -1.03 9.98
CA GLY A 14 -1.54 -0.19 9.57
C GLY A 14 -2.00 -0.32 8.11
N GLY A 15 -1.56 -1.35 7.38
CA GLY A 15 -2.07 -1.66 6.03
C GLY A 15 -1.64 -0.70 4.90
N LYS A 16 -0.63 0.16 5.13
CA LYS A 16 -0.15 1.15 4.15
C LYS A 16 0.23 0.51 2.80
N THR A 17 1.04 -0.55 2.86
CA THR A 17 1.54 -1.27 1.69
C THR A 17 0.43 -2.08 1.02
N SER A 18 -0.51 -2.61 1.80
CA SER A 18 -1.72 -3.28 1.29
C SER A 18 -2.59 -2.34 0.47
N MET A 19 -2.87 -1.13 0.98
CA MET A 19 -3.66 -0.11 0.27
C MET A 19 -3.01 0.27 -1.06
N ARG A 20 -1.69 0.52 -1.08
CA ARG A 20 -0.97 0.80 -2.33
C ARG A 20 -1.10 -0.35 -3.34
N SER A 21 -0.94 -1.60 -2.88
CA SER A 21 -0.89 -2.77 -3.75
C SER A 21 -2.27 -3.10 -4.33
N ILE A 22 -3.35 -2.89 -3.57
CA ILE A 22 -4.72 -3.04 -4.07
C ILE A 22 -5.03 -2.00 -5.15
N ILE A 23 -4.76 -0.72 -4.87
CA ILE A 23 -5.17 0.38 -5.76
C ILE A 23 -4.30 0.47 -7.02
N PHE A 24 -2.98 0.29 -6.88
CA PHE A 24 -2.02 0.61 -7.94
C PHE A 24 -1.27 -0.60 -8.51
N ALA A 25 -1.44 -1.78 -7.92
CA ALA A 25 -0.79 -3.01 -8.38
C ALA A 25 -1.77 -4.19 -8.59
N ASN A 26 -3.08 -3.94 -8.52
CA ASN A 26 -4.13 -4.95 -8.73
C ASN A 26 -4.03 -6.20 -7.85
N TYR A 27 -3.54 -6.05 -6.61
CA TYR A 27 -3.56 -7.14 -5.65
C TYR A 27 -4.99 -7.41 -5.17
N SER A 28 -5.36 -8.68 -5.06
CA SER A 28 -6.54 -9.04 -4.29
C SER A 28 -6.27 -8.81 -2.80
N ALA A 29 -7.32 -8.57 -2.01
CA ALA A 29 -7.18 -8.38 -0.57
C ALA A 29 -6.47 -9.57 0.10
N LYS A 30 -6.70 -10.80 -0.38
CA LYS A 30 -6.05 -12.01 0.13
C LYS A 30 -4.54 -12.01 -0.12
N ASP A 31 -4.09 -11.52 -1.27
CA ASP A 31 -2.67 -11.49 -1.64
C ASP A 31 -1.87 -10.53 -0.75
N THR A 32 -2.51 -9.52 -0.19
CA THR A 32 -1.85 -8.56 0.72
C THR A 32 -1.31 -9.19 2.00
N ARG A 33 -1.81 -10.38 2.39
CA ARG A 33 -1.28 -11.14 3.54
C ARG A 33 0.17 -11.59 3.36
N ARG A 34 0.63 -11.68 2.11
CA ARG A 34 2.01 -12.07 1.75
C ARG A 34 2.97 -10.88 1.77
N LEU A 35 2.46 -9.66 1.93
CA LEU A 35 3.29 -8.45 1.95
C LEU A 35 4.03 -8.37 3.29
N GLY A 36 5.35 -8.21 3.22
CA GLY A 36 6.21 -7.99 4.38
C GLY A 36 6.16 -6.56 4.92
N ALA A 37 6.86 -6.34 6.03
CA ALA A 37 7.07 -5.00 6.55
C ALA A 37 7.93 -4.15 5.60
N THR A 38 7.63 -2.85 5.52
CA THR A 38 8.30 -1.84 4.70
C THR A 38 8.48 -0.57 5.49
#